data_AF-A0A7C4VEH6-F1
#
_entry.id   AF-A0A7C4VEH6-F1
#
_cell.length_a   1.000
_cell.length_b   1.000
_cell.length_c   1.000
_cell.angle_alpha   90.00
_cell.angle_beta   90.00
_cell.angle_gamma   90.00
#
_symmetry.space_group_name_H-M   'P 1'
#
loop_
_entity.id
_entity.type
_entity.pdbx_description
1 polymer ?
#
loop_
_entity_poly.entity_id
_entity_poly.type
_entity_poly.pdbx_seq_one_letter_code
_entity_poly.pdbx_strand_id
1 'polypeptide(L)'
;MLKLDFQIRDVEILKELLKPLNIGDIPCLIDGKMIPLRKKLVIKLLGESFAFTINNTPFYYGHCQRHGYFISYLQGYKRYLRCPECEL
;
A
#
# COMPACT_ATOMS: atom_id res chain seq x y z
N MET A 1 -5.81 -10.51 17.44
CA MET A 1 -5.50 -9.61 16.30
C MET A 1 -4.16 -8.96 16.59
N LEU A 2 -3.07 -9.50 16.05
CA LEU A 2 -1.71 -9.01 16.31
C LEU A 2 -1.52 -7.67 15.59
N LYS A 3 -1.54 -6.57 16.34
CA LYS A 3 -1.01 -5.29 15.86
C LYS A 3 0.50 -5.45 15.81
N LEU A 4 1.03 -5.72 14.63
CA LEU A 4 2.46 -5.60 14.37
C LEU A 4 2.75 -4.11 14.23
N ASP A 5 3.25 -3.50 15.30
CA ASP A 5 3.78 -2.14 15.29
C ASP A 5 5.11 -2.14 14.51
N PHE A 6 5.01 -2.14 13.18
CA PHE A 6 6.16 -2.07 12.28
C PHE A 6 6.84 -0.70 12.42
N GLN A 7 8.06 -0.67 12.95
CA GLN A 7 8.89 0.53 12.99
C GLN A 7 9.62 0.74 11.66
N ILE A 8 10.10 1.95 11.39
CA ILE A 8 10.80 2.31 10.13
C ILE A 8 11.96 1.35 9.81
N ARG A 9 12.64 0.82 10.84
CA ARG A 9 13.71 -0.20 10.71
C ARG A 9 13.23 -1.51 10.10
N ASP A 10 12.01 -1.93 10.38
CA ASP A 10 11.44 -3.18 9.88
C ASP A 10 11.16 -3.11 8.38
N VAL A 11 10.88 -1.91 7.87
CA VAL A 11 10.68 -1.65 6.42
C VAL A 11 11.97 -1.83 5.63
N GLU A 12 13.10 -1.34 6.17
CA GLU A 12 14.41 -1.50 5.55
C GLU A 12 14.86 -2.95 5.56
N ILE A 13 14.64 -3.66 6.68
CA ILE A 13 14.89 -5.11 6.77
C ILE A 13 14.06 -5.87 5.73
N LEU A 14 12.78 -5.54 5.59
CA LEU A 14 11.93 -6.19 4.60
C LEU A 14 12.38 -5.93 3.16
N LYS A 15 12.90 -4.73 2.87
CA LYS A 15 13.50 -4.40 1.56
C LYS A 15 14.76 -5.23 1.30
N GLU A 16 15.63 -5.39 2.29
CA GLU A 16 16.84 -6.22 2.18
C GLU A 16 16.50 -7.72 2.04
N LEU A 17 15.50 -8.22 2.76
CA LEU A 17 15.04 -9.61 2.65
C LEU A 17 14.42 -9.92 1.28
N LEU A 18 13.78 -8.94 0.65
CA LEU A 18 13.15 -9.11 -0.67
C LEU A 18 14.11 -8.90 -1.85
N LYS A 19 15.28 -8.27 -1.65
CA LYS A 19 16.31 -8.09 -2.70
C LYS A 19 16.75 -9.39 -3.40
N PRO A 20 17.15 -10.47 -2.69
CA PRO A 20 17.71 -11.66 -3.34
C PRO A 20 16.68 -12.49 -4.11
N LEU A 21 15.38 -12.28 -3.88
CA LEU A 21 14.33 -13.08 -4.52
C LEU A 21 14.16 -12.74 -6.01
N ASN A 22 14.71 -11.64 -6.55
CA ASN A 22 14.40 -11.12 -7.91
C ASN A 22 12.89 -10.94 -8.21
N ILE A 23 12.04 -11.10 -7.19
CA ILE A 23 10.58 -10.94 -7.23
C ILE A 23 10.20 -9.45 -7.28
N GLY A 24 11.17 -8.57 -7.01
CA GLY A 24 10.96 -7.14 -6.86
C GLY A 24 10.33 -6.46 -8.06
N ASP A 25 10.58 -6.91 -9.28
CA ASP A 25 10.11 -6.26 -10.52
C ASP A 25 8.93 -6.97 -11.18
N ILE A 26 8.40 -8.04 -10.57
CA ILE A 26 7.21 -8.72 -11.08
C ILE A 26 6.05 -7.70 -11.10
N PRO A 27 5.49 -7.39 -12.27
CA PRO A 27 4.53 -6.33 -12.41
C PRO A 27 3.15 -6.83 -11.92
N CYS A 28 2.51 -6.04 -11.06
CA CYS A 28 1.22 -6.33 -10.44
C CYS A 28 0.23 -5.22 -10.76
N LEU A 29 -1.03 -5.56 -11.04
CA LEU A 29 -2.09 -4.58 -11.28
C LEU A 29 -2.82 -4.23 -9.98
N ILE A 30 -3.02 -2.93 -9.72
CA ILE A 30 -3.94 -2.39 -8.70
C ILE A 30 -4.66 -1.20 -9.34
N ASP A 31 -5.99 -1.22 -9.39
CA ASP A 31 -6.84 -0.15 -9.96
C ASP A 31 -6.32 0.42 -11.30
N GLY A 32 -5.97 -0.47 -12.23
CA GLY A 32 -5.45 -0.07 -13.54
C GLY A 32 -3.99 0.44 -13.55
N LYS A 33 -3.32 0.47 -12.40
CA LYS A 33 -1.90 0.86 -12.27
C LYS A 33 -1.00 -0.35 -12.08
N MET A 34 0.02 -0.46 -12.93
CA MET A 34 1.07 -1.45 -12.77
C MET A 34 2.05 -0.99 -11.69
N ILE A 35 2.27 -1.83 -10.67
CA ILE A 35 3.26 -1.62 -9.63
C ILE A 35 4.11 -2.86 -9.44
N PRO A 36 5.36 -2.72 -8.97
CA PRO A 36 6.20 -3.87 -8.67
C PRO A 36 5.66 -4.65 -7.45
N LEU A 37 5.80 -5.97 -7.45
CA LEU A 37 5.32 -6.85 -6.37
C LEU A 37 5.90 -6.47 -5.00
N ARG A 38 7.15 -5.97 -4.94
CA ARG A 38 7.72 -5.43 -3.68
C ARG A 38 6.86 -4.32 -3.06
N LYS A 39 6.27 -3.45 -3.89
CA LYS A 39 5.42 -2.34 -3.44
C LYS A 39 4.09 -2.88 -2.94
N LYS A 40 3.53 -3.89 -3.61
CA LYS A 40 2.32 -4.62 -3.19
C LYS A 40 2.50 -5.34 -1.85
N LEU A 41 3.67 -5.91 -1.59
CA LEU A 41 4.00 -6.54 -0.30
C LEU A 41 4.15 -5.50 0.82
N VAL A 42 4.86 -4.40 0.55
CA VAL A 42 4.97 -3.25 1.46
C VAL A 42 3.58 -2.76 1.87
N ILE A 43 2.65 -2.60 0.93
CA ILE A 43 1.29 -2.14 1.24
C ILE A 43 0.56 -3.12 2.18
N LYS A 44 0.72 -4.43 1.97
CA LYS A 44 0.07 -5.45 2.79
C LYS A 44 0.59 -5.52 4.21
N LEU A 45 1.89 -5.26 4.38
CA LEU A 45 2.57 -5.41 5.67
C LEU A 45 2.57 -4.10 6.48
N LEU A 46 2.72 -2.96 5.80
CA LEU A 46 2.98 -1.67 6.41
C LEU A 46 1.82 -0.69 6.26
N GLY A 47 0.81 -1.04 5.46
CA GLY A 47 -0.36 -0.21 5.23
C GLY A 47 -0.22 0.69 4.00
N GLU A 48 -0.60 1.95 4.13
CA GLU A 48 -0.72 2.86 2.99
C GLU A 48 0.62 3.30 2.39
N SER A 49 0.69 3.40 1.06
CA SER A 49 1.89 3.83 0.34
C SER A 49 1.55 4.85 -0.73
N PHE A 50 2.33 5.93 -0.86
CA PHE A 50 2.08 6.98 -1.85
C PHE A 50 1.99 6.42 -3.28
N ALA A 51 0.96 6.85 -4.00
CA ALA A 51 0.70 6.49 -5.38
C ALA A 51 1.10 7.60 -6.35
N PHE A 52 0.35 8.69 -6.33
CA PHE A 52 0.50 9.84 -7.23
C PHE A 52 -0.29 11.03 -6.68
N THR A 53 -0.19 12.18 -7.34
CA THR A 53 -0.97 13.38 -7.00
C THR A 53 -1.81 13.79 -8.21
N ILE A 54 -3.09 14.10 -7.99
CA ILE A 54 -3.99 14.72 -8.99
C ILE A 54 -4.52 16.01 -8.38
N ASN A 55 -4.40 17.15 -9.07
CA ASN A 55 -4.93 18.45 -8.62
C ASN A 55 -4.57 18.77 -7.15
N ASN A 56 -3.29 18.66 -6.78
CA ASN A 56 -2.76 18.80 -5.41
C ASN A 56 -3.35 17.84 -4.36
N THR A 57 -4.14 16.84 -4.77
CA THR A 57 -4.68 15.81 -3.89
C THR A 57 -3.78 14.57 -3.98
N PRO A 58 -3.12 14.15 -2.87
CA PRO A 58 -2.30 12.95 -2.86
C PRO A 58 -3.19 11.70 -2.76
N PHE A 59 -2.90 10.73 -3.63
CA PHE A 59 -3.49 9.40 -3.64
C PHE A 59 -2.48 8.38 -3.12
N TYR A 60 -3.00 7.36 -2.47
CA TYR A 60 -2.26 6.31 -1.79
C TYR A 60 -2.83 4.95 -2.18
N TYR A 61 -1.93 3.98 -2.34
CA TYR A 61 -2.29 2.58 -2.35
C TYR A 61 -2.63 2.13 -0.93
N GLY A 62 -3.71 1.37 -0.79
CA GLY A 62 -4.13 0.74 0.45
C GLY A 62 -4.44 -0.74 0.26
N HIS A 63 -4.66 -1.43 1.38
CA HIS A 63 -5.13 -2.81 1.38
C HIS A 63 -6.27 -2.98 2.40
N CYS A 64 -7.42 -3.39 1.89
CA CYS A 64 -8.58 -3.80 2.65
C CYS A 64 -8.54 -5.30 2.85
N GLN A 65 -8.83 -5.78 4.07
CA GLN A 65 -8.92 -7.21 4.34
C GLN A 65 -10.07 -7.90 3.60
N ARG A 66 -11.12 -7.15 3.22
CA ARG A 66 -12.31 -7.68 2.53
C ARG A 66 -12.22 -7.58 1.01
N HIS A 67 -11.83 -6.41 0.49
CA HIS A 67 -11.88 -6.10 -0.95
C HIS A 67 -10.49 -6.09 -1.62
N GLY A 68 -9.42 -6.32 -0.87
CA GLY A 68 -8.06 -6.36 -1.40
C GLY A 68 -7.44 -4.98 -1.58
N TYR A 69 -6.60 -4.83 -2.60
CA TYR A 69 -5.82 -3.61 -2.83
C TYR A 69 -6.64 -2.57 -3.59
N PHE A 70 -6.45 -1.29 -3.24
CA PHE A 70 -7.15 -0.18 -3.89
C PHE A 70 -6.27 1.09 -3.88
N ILE A 71 -6.66 2.10 -4.64
CA ILE A 71 -6.08 3.43 -4.65
C ILE A 71 -7.14 4.43 -4.20
N SER A 72 -6.84 5.21 -3.17
CA SER A 72 -7.75 6.25 -2.67
C SER A 72 -6.97 7.43 -2.11
N TYR A 73 -7.67 8.49 -1.73
CA TYR A 73 -7.10 9.65 -1.05
C TYR A 73 -7.48 9.62 0.43
N LEU A 74 -6.72 10.33 1.27
CA LEU A 74 -7.00 10.42 2.69
C LEU A 74 -8.29 11.22 2.93
N GLN A 75 -9.23 10.64 3.67
CA GLN A 75 -10.53 11.24 3.94
C GLN A 75 -10.70 11.65 5.41
N GLY A 76 -11.54 12.65 5.63
CA GLY A 76 -11.93 13.14 6.96
C GLY A 76 -10.85 13.95 7.70
N TYR A 77 -11.23 14.52 8.85
CA TYR A 77 -10.35 15.38 9.66
C TYR A 77 -9.06 14.67 10.11
N LYS A 78 -9.19 13.38 10.46
CA LYS A 78 -8.08 12.55 10.91
C LYS A 78 -7.24 11.94 9.77
N ARG A 79 -7.59 12.25 8.50
CA ARG A 79 -6.86 11.86 7.29
C ARG A 79 -6.56 10.35 7.23
N TYR A 80 -7.59 9.52 7.29
CA TYR A 80 -7.43 8.06 7.13
C TYR A 80 -7.72 7.64 5.69
N LEU A 81 -6.96 6.66 5.20
CA LEU A 81 -7.29 6.00 3.94
C LEU A 81 -8.47 5.04 4.13
N ARG A 82 -9.46 5.13 3.25
CA ARG A 82 -10.64 4.26 3.27
C ARG A 82 -10.81 3.50 1.96
N CYS A 83 -11.23 2.24 2.10
CA CYS A 83 -11.55 1.37 0.99
C CYS A 83 -12.88 1.85 0.37
N PRO A 84 -12.90 2.27 -0.91
CA PRO A 84 -14.11 2.77 -1.56
C PRO A 84 -15.26 1.76 -1.54
N GLU A 85 -14.96 0.46 -1.69
CA GLU A 85 -15.98 -0.59 -1.67
C GLU A 85 -16.58 -0.85 -0.28
N CYS A 86 -15.90 -0.49 0.80
CA CYS A 86 -16.50 -0.56 2.14
C CYS A 86 -17.46 0.59 2.42
N GLU A 87 -17.43 1.66 1.60
CA GLU A 87 -18.29 2.83 1.74
C GLU A 87 -19.53 2.77 0.84
N LEU A 88 -19.63 1.76 -0.03
CA LEU A 88 -20.79 1.46 -0.86
C LEU A 88 -21.91 0.76 -0.07
#